data_AF-A0A1L8R5B8-F1
#
_entry.id   AF-A0A1L8R5B8-F1
#
_cell.length_a   1.000
_cell.length_b   1.000
_cell.length_c   1.000
_cell.angle_alpha   90.00
_cell.angle_beta   90.00
_cell.angle_gamma   90.00
#
_symmetry.space_group_name_H-M   'P 1'
#
loop_
_entity.id
_entity.type
_entity.pdbx_description
1 polymer ?
#
loop_
_entity_poly.entity_id
_entity_poly.type
_entity_poly.pdbx_seq_one_letter_code
_entity_poly.pdbx_strand_id
1 'polypeptide(L)'
;MPKMLSINDFDFGAIGPTFELDEVTPKFATETRTDENGQVILDRENKPRNFYTDEIIGYKYSVTILEGKFRKKATQVTVNTLDHPIDNDEIMKRESVKCRFENLQPSRPGHPMYYKADKIVLLGNQK
;
A
#
# COMPACT_ATOMS: atom_id res chain seq x y z
N MET A 1 -3.90 -5.47 37.85
CA MET A 1 -4.66 -5.61 36.59
C MET A 1 -3.66 -5.69 35.44
N PRO A 2 -3.77 -6.67 34.52
CA PRO A 2 -2.91 -6.72 33.34
C PRO A 2 -3.22 -5.52 32.44
N LYS A 3 -2.20 -4.80 31.96
CA LYS A 3 -2.39 -3.78 30.92
C LYS A 3 -2.90 -4.49 29.66
N MET A 4 -4.01 -4.00 29.09
CA MET A 4 -4.48 -4.47 27.79
C MET A 4 -3.48 -4.05 26.72
N LEU A 5 -3.16 -4.97 25.80
CA LEU A 5 -2.38 -4.66 24.60
C LEU A 5 -3.11 -3.57 23.81
N SER A 6 -2.49 -2.40 23.67
CA SER A 6 -2.94 -1.34 22.79
C SER A 6 -2.29 -1.47 21.41
N ILE A 7 -2.85 -0.77 20.43
CA ILE A 7 -2.22 -0.62 19.11
C ILE A 7 -0.78 -0.05 19.23
N ASN A 8 -0.48 0.69 20.29
CA ASN A 8 0.86 1.25 20.53
C ASN A 8 1.86 0.23 21.09
N ASP A 9 1.39 -0.90 21.64
CA ASP A 9 2.24 -1.98 22.14
C ASP A 9 2.63 -2.97 21.02
N PHE A 10 1.98 -2.85 19.86
CA PHE A 10 2.26 -3.66 18.69
C PHE A 10 3.22 -2.91 17.78
N ASP A 11 4.46 -3.41 17.67
CA ASP A 11 5.44 -2.84 16.75
C ASP A 11 5.08 -3.21 15.30
N PHE A 12 4.22 -2.37 14.69
CA PHE A 12 3.88 -2.47 13.28
C PHE A 12 5.06 -2.16 12.35
N GLY A 13 6.16 -1.62 12.88
CA GLY A 13 7.43 -1.48 12.16
C GLY A 13 8.23 -2.78 12.07
N ALA A 14 7.91 -3.79 12.89
CA ALA A 14 8.59 -5.10 12.90
C ALA A 14 8.14 -6.04 11.77
N ILE A 15 7.75 -5.48 10.63
CA ILE A 15 7.56 -6.22 9.38
C ILE A 15 8.93 -6.55 8.81
N GLY A 16 9.10 -7.77 8.27
CA GLY A 16 10.36 -8.17 7.64
C GLY A 16 10.74 -7.23 6.49
N PRO A 17 12.04 -7.05 6.19
CA PRO A 17 12.48 -6.10 5.16
C PRO A 17 12.23 -6.59 3.73
N THR A 18 11.93 -7.88 3.55
CA THR A 18 11.78 -8.55 2.27
C THR A 18 10.37 -9.05 2.05
N PHE A 19 9.95 -8.90 0.80
CA PHE A 19 8.60 -9.18 0.35
C PHE A 19 8.64 -9.95 -0.96
N GLU A 20 7.61 -10.74 -1.17
CA GLU A 20 7.26 -11.30 -2.47
C GLU A 20 6.14 -10.45 -3.06
N LEU A 21 6.27 -10.08 -4.32
CA LEU A 21 5.32 -9.22 -5.01
C LEU A 21 4.27 -10.06 -5.73
N ASP A 22 3.01 -9.85 -5.38
CA ASP A 22 1.87 -10.61 -5.87
C ASP A 22 1.13 -9.86 -6.99
N GLU A 23 0.91 -8.56 -6.82
CA GLU A 23 0.14 -7.73 -7.77
C GLU A 23 0.53 -6.24 -7.65
N VAL A 24 0.40 -5.51 -8.75
CA VAL A 24 0.47 -4.05 -8.82
C VAL A 24 -0.85 -3.48 -9.33
N THR A 25 -1.38 -2.49 -8.63
CA THR A 25 -2.60 -1.77 -9.03
C THR A 25 -2.33 -0.26 -9.05
N PRO A 26 -2.79 0.49 -10.06
CA PRO A 26 -2.65 1.95 -10.06
C PRO A 26 -3.42 2.59 -8.90
N LYS A 27 -2.86 3.68 -8.36
CA LYS A 27 -3.53 4.58 -7.42
C LYS A 27 -3.93 5.85 -8.16
N PHE A 28 -5.22 6.10 -8.20
CA PHE A 28 -5.79 7.27 -8.86
C PHE A 28 -5.91 8.47 -7.93
N ALA A 29 -5.77 9.67 -8.47
CA ALA A 29 -6.04 10.91 -7.77
C ALA A 29 -7.53 10.99 -7.41
N THR A 30 -7.83 11.69 -6.33
CA THR A 30 -9.20 11.93 -5.91
C THR A 30 -9.48 13.41 -5.81
N GLU A 31 -10.66 13.81 -6.26
CA GLU A 31 -11.14 15.20 -6.22
C GLU A 31 -12.47 15.31 -5.48
N THR A 32 -12.76 16.50 -4.95
CA THR A 32 -14.07 16.86 -4.42
C THR A 32 -14.86 17.60 -5.50
N ARG A 33 -16.11 17.21 -5.72
CA ARG A 33 -16.99 17.82 -6.72
C ARG A 33 -18.09 18.64 -6.05
N THR A 34 -18.59 19.63 -6.78
CA THR A 34 -19.79 20.39 -6.40
C THR A 34 -21.00 19.90 -7.20
N ASP A 35 -22.18 20.02 -6.60
CA ASP A 35 -23.47 19.79 -7.27
C ASP A 35 -23.87 20.99 -8.16
N GLU A 36 -25.04 20.89 -8.79
CA GLU A 36 -25.60 21.93 -9.68
C GLU A 36 -25.87 23.26 -8.96
N ASN A 37 -25.93 23.26 -7.62
CA ASN A 37 -26.13 24.44 -6.78
C ASN A 37 -24.81 25.00 -6.22
N GLY A 38 -23.67 24.44 -6.61
CA GLY A 38 -22.34 24.83 -6.13
C GLY A 38 -22.00 24.29 -4.73
N GLN A 39 -22.77 23.35 -4.17
CA GLN A 39 -22.50 22.75 -2.87
C GLN A 39 -21.60 21.51 -3.01
N VAL A 40 -20.66 21.33 -2.07
CA VAL A 40 -19.77 20.16 -2.08
C VAL A 40 -20.57 18.88 -1.89
N ILE A 41 -20.37 17.90 -2.76
CA ILE A 41 -21.03 16.60 -2.65
C ILE A 41 -20.45 15.85 -1.46
N LEU A 42 -21.32 15.48 -0.51
CA LEU A 42 -20.93 14.76 0.70
C LEU A 42 -21.13 13.25 0.59
N ASP A 43 -20.42 12.49 1.41
CA ASP A 43 -20.60 11.06 1.61
C ASP A 43 -21.70 10.76 2.64
N ARG A 44 -21.89 9.47 2.98
CA ARG A 44 -22.91 9.03 3.97
C ARG A 44 -22.63 9.53 5.40
N GLU A 45 -21.42 10.01 5.68
CA GLU A 45 -20.99 10.54 6.98
C GLU A 45 -20.95 12.07 7.01
N ASN A 46 -21.55 12.75 6.01
CA ASN A 46 -21.52 14.20 5.83
C ASN A 46 -20.10 14.79 5.68
N LYS A 47 -19.15 14.04 5.12
CA LYS A 47 -17.81 14.54 4.76
C LYS A 47 -17.72 14.75 3.25
N PRO A 48 -16.83 15.65 2.77
CA PRO A 48 -16.59 15.79 1.33
C PRO A 48 -16.29 14.43 0.69
N ARG A 49 -17.09 14.06 -0.32
CA ARG A 49 -16.93 12.79 -1.03
C ARG A 49 -15.77 12.90 -2.00
N ASN A 50 -14.84 11.95 -1.89
CA ASN A 50 -13.76 11.79 -2.84
C ASN A 50 -14.26 11.04 -4.08
N PHE A 51 -14.05 11.63 -5.25
CA PHE A 51 -14.28 11.01 -6.56
C PHE A 51 -12.95 10.65 -7.18
N TYR A 52 -12.80 9.40 -7.63
CA TYR A 52 -11.61 9.01 -8.38
C TYR A 52 -11.60 9.70 -9.75
N THR A 53 -10.43 10.18 -10.12
CA THR A 53 -10.11 10.68 -11.46
C THR A 53 -9.41 9.58 -12.26
N ASP A 54 -9.16 9.84 -13.55
CA ASP A 54 -8.35 8.94 -14.38
C ASP A 54 -6.83 9.20 -14.23
N GLU A 55 -6.43 10.19 -13.42
CA GLU A 55 -5.03 10.54 -13.19
C GLU A 55 -4.37 9.54 -12.23
N ILE A 56 -3.33 8.84 -12.68
CA ILE A 56 -2.52 7.98 -11.82
C ILE A 56 -1.55 8.86 -11.02
N ILE A 57 -1.51 8.67 -9.70
CA ILE A 57 -0.62 9.39 -8.77
C ILE A 57 0.35 8.45 -8.04
N GLY A 58 0.33 7.17 -8.40
CA GLY A 58 1.23 6.17 -7.86
C GLY A 58 0.71 4.76 -8.01
N TYR A 59 1.29 3.84 -7.25
CA TYR A 59 0.98 2.42 -7.35
C TYR A 59 0.82 1.78 -5.97
N LYS A 60 -0.05 0.78 -5.92
CA LYS A 60 -0.26 -0.09 -4.77
C LYS A 60 0.30 -1.46 -5.10
N TYR A 61 1.15 -1.96 -4.22
CA TYR A 61 1.81 -3.25 -4.34
C TYR A 61 1.19 -4.21 -3.32
N SER A 62 0.50 -5.23 -3.79
CA SER A 62 0.07 -6.36 -2.96
C SER A 62 1.26 -7.29 -2.78
N VAL A 63 1.62 -7.55 -1.53
CA VAL A 63 2.85 -8.26 -1.20
C VAL A 63 2.66 -9.28 -0.09
N THR A 64 3.43 -10.37 -0.17
CA THR A 64 3.56 -11.38 0.86
C THR A 64 4.87 -11.22 1.62
N ILE A 65 4.79 -11.19 2.94
CA ILE A 65 5.96 -10.96 3.81
C ILE A 65 6.82 -12.22 3.87
N LEU A 66 8.11 -12.11 3.58
CA LEU A 66 9.03 -13.25 3.54
C LEU A 66 9.78 -13.52 4.84
N GLU A 67 9.90 -12.51 5.71
CA GLU A 67 10.72 -12.56 6.92
C GLU A 67 10.00 -11.99 8.15
N GLY A 68 10.52 -12.31 9.35
CA GLY A 68 10.01 -11.78 10.62
C GLY A 68 8.73 -12.45 11.14
N LYS A 69 8.11 -11.82 12.15
CA LYS A 69 6.95 -12.37 12.87
C LYS A 69 5.70 -12.51 12.01
N PHE A 70 5.62 -11.76 10.91
CA PHE A 70 4.47 -11.72 10.01
C PHE A 70 4.69 -12.48 8.70
N ARG A 71 5.70 -13.37 8.65
CA ARG A 71 5.98 -14.19 7.48
C ARG A 71 4.73 -14.93 6.97
N LYS A 72 4.57 -15.00 5.63
CA LYS A 72 3.42 -15.54 4.90
C LYS A 72 2.11 -14.75 5.05
N LYS A 73 2.11 -13.59 5.70
CA LYS A 73 0.95 -12.68 5.68
C LYS A 73 1.05 -11.74 4.49
N ALA A 74 -0.11 -11.46 3.89
CA ALA A 74 -0.23 -10.49 2.80
C ALA A 74 -0.57 -9.10 3.36
N THR A 75 -0.05 -8.06 2.71
CA THR A 75 -0.37 -6.66 2.98
C THR A 75 -0.27 -5.84 1.70
N GLN A 76 -0.60 -4.55 1.78
CA GLN A 76 -0.48 -3.61 0.67
C GLN A 76 0.45 -2.47 1.05
N VAL A 77 1.38 -2.16 0.15
CA VAL A 77 2.29 -1.01 0.25
C VAL A 77 1.95 -0.01 -0.85
N THR A 78 1.70 1.24 -0.46
CA THR A 78 1.45 2.33 -1.42
C THR A 78 2.72 3.14 -1.65
N VAL A 79 3.06 3.38 -2.91
CA VAL A 79 4.15 4.27 -3.31
C VAL A 79 3.55 5.38 -4.18
N ASN A 80 3.66 6.63 -3.75
CA ASN A 80 3.08 7.79 -4.45
C ASN A 80 4.05 8.36 -5.49
N THR A 81 4.51 7.51 -6.40
CA THR A 81 5.39 7.88 -7.51
C THR A 81 4.95 7.17 -8.77
N LEU A 82 5.17 7.80 -9.93
CA LEU A 82 4.88 7.21 -11.24
C LEU A 82 5.95 6.19 -11.68
N ASP A 83 7.10 6.20 -11.00
CA ASP A 83 8.15 5.20 -11.18
C ASP A 83 7.68 3.83 -10.67
N HIS A 84 7.30 2.93 -11.58
CA HIS A 84 6.96 1.55 -11.26
C HIS A 84 7.92 0.63 -12.02
N PRO A 85 8.85 -0.03 -11.33
CA PRO A 85 9.88 -0.84 -11.99
C PRO A 85 9.37 -2.20 -12.48
N ILE A 86 8.10 -2.53 -12.26
CA ILE A 86 7.49 -3.81 -12.65
C ILE A 86 5.97 -3.66 -12.79
N ASP A 87 5.39 -4.43 -13.72
CA ASP A 87 3.95 -4.57 -13.95
C ASP A 87 3.45 -6.00 -13.69
N ASN A 88 2.14 -6.22 -13.82
CA ASN A 88 1.54 -7.54 -13.61
C ASN A 88 1.96 -8.58 -14.65
N ASP A 89 2.25 -8.16 -15.89
CA ASP A 89 2.68 -9.07 -16.95
C ASP A 89 4.06 -9.65 -16.65
N GLU A 90 4.98 -8.83 -16.12
CA GLU A 90 6.29 -9.25 -15.67
C GLU A 90 6.24 -10.12 -14.40
N ILE A 91 5.34 -9.80 -13.46
CA ILE A 91 5.15 -10.62 -12.26
C ILE A 91 4.69 -12.02 -12.66
N MET A 92 3.69 -12.13 -13.52
CA MET A 92 3.14 -13.42 -13.97
C MET A 92 4.15 -14.26 -14.78
N LYS A 93 5.12 -13.63 -15.43
CA LYS A 93 6.21 -14.32 -16.16
C LYS A 93 7.29 -14.90 -15.25
N ARG A 94 7.40 -14.42 -14.01
CA ARG A 94 8.45 -14.82 -13.06
C ARG A 94 7.85 -15.75 -12.01
N GLU A 95 8.56 -16.83 -11.65
CA GLU A 95 8.09 -17.74 -10.60
C GLU A 95 8.00 -17.08 -9.23
N SER A 96 8.87 -16.09 -8.97
CA SER A 96 8.90 -15.32 -7.72
C SER A 96 9.57 -13.98 -7.97
N VAL A 97 8.93 -12.90 -7.52
CA VAL A 97 9.49 -11.55 -7.56
C VAL A 97 9.70 -11.06 -6.15
N LYS A 98 10.96 -10.92 -5.75
CA LYS A 98 11.31 -10.38 -4.43
C LYS A 98 11.55 -8.89 -4.51
N CYS A 99 11.11 -8.17 -3.49
CA CYS A 99 11.33 -6.73 -3.38
C CYS A 99 11.58 -6.28 -1.94
N ARG A 100 12.03 -5.02 -1.83
CA ARG A 100 12.10 -4.23 -0.61
C ARG A 100 11.45 -2.88 -0.85
N PHE A 101 11.13 -2.19 0.24
CA PHE A 101 10.60 -0.83 0.21
C PHE A 101 11.49 0.11 1.03
N GLU A 102 11.77 1.28 0.49
CA GLU A 102 12.52 2.33 1.19
C GLU A 102 11.58 3.17 2.06
N ASN A 103 12.02 3.47 3.28
CA ASN A 103 11.27 4.25 4.26
C ASN A 103 9.83 3.74 4.50
N LEU A 104 9.69 2.42 4.60
CA LEU A 104 8.41 1.76 4.86
C LEU A 104 7.81 2.25 6.20
N GLN A 105 6.59 2.77 6.15
CA GLN A 105 5.87 3.28 7.30
C GLN A 105 4.40 2.80 7.29
N PRO A 106 3.79 2.54 8.45
CA PRO A 106 2.35 2.34 8.53
C PRO A 106 1.60 3.57 8.00
N SER A 107 0.65 3.36 7.08
CA SER A 107 -0.15 4.44 6.48
C SER A 107 -1.55 4.53 7.08
N ARG A 108 -2.15 3.39 7.44
CA ARG A 108 -3.42 3.32 8.14
C ARG A 108 -3.37 2.21 9.21
N PRO A 109 -3.25 2.57 10.50
CA PRO A 109 -3.36 1.59 11.56
C PRO A 109 -4.80 1.04 11.60
N GLY A 110 -4.97 -0.26 11.33
CA GLY A 110 -6.26 -0.93 11.24
C GLY A 110 -6.15 -2.42 10.90
N HIS A 111 -7.29 -3.08 10.65
CA HIS A 111 -7.37 -4.47 10.18
C HIS A 111 -8.06 -4.49 8.79
N PRO A 112 -7.35 -4.73 7.69
CA PRO A 112 -5.91 -5.00 7.57
C PRO A 112 -5.04 -3.74 7.75
N MET A 113 -3.76 -3.97 8.10
CA MET A 113 -2.73 -2.93 8.17
C MET A 113 -2.20 -2.63 6.77
N TYR A 114 -2.08 -1.34 6.44
CA TYR A 114 -1.49 -0.87 5.18
C TYR A 114 -0.25 -0.03 5.43
N TYR A 115 0.67 -0.07 4.48
CA TYR A 115 1.93 0.66 4.54
C TYR A 115 2.03 1.67 3.39
N LYS A 116 2.93 2.64 3.57
CA LYS A 116 3.42 3.54 2.55
C LYS A 116 4.95 3.45 2.51
N ALA A 117 5.52 3.70 1.34
CA ALA A 117 6.95 3.76 1.14
C ALA A 117 7.29 4.83 0.10
N ASP A 118 8.55 5.24 0.09
CA ASP A 118 9.02 6.24 -0.88
C ASP A 118 9.34 5.58 -2.22
N LYS A 119 9.83 4.34 -2.20
CA LYS A 119 10.24 3.60 -3.39
C LYS A 119 10.18 2.09 -3.18
N ILE A 120 9.95 1.36 -4.27
CA ILE A 120 10.14 -0.09 -4.35
C ILE A 120 11.49 -0.41 -5.00
N VAL A 121 12.22 -1.37 -4.44
CA VAL A 121 13.48 -1.89 -4.96
C VAL A 121 13.31 -3.38 -5.24
N LEU A 122 13.39 -3.77 -6.51
CA LEU A 122 13.36 -5.17 -6.90
C LEU A 122 14.68 -5.84 -6.52
N LEU A 123 14.59 -6.95 -5.81
CA LEU A 123 15.74 -7.80 -5.52
C LEU A 123 15.89 -8.76 -6.69
N GLY A 124 16.80 -8.45 -7.61
CA GLY A 124 17.13 -9.37 -8.67
C GLY A 124 17.65 -10.69 -8.11
N ASN A 125 17.22 -11.81 -8.68
CA ASN A 125 18.14 -12.93 -8.80
C ASN A 125 19.28 -12.40 -9.68
N GLN A 126 20.41 -12.04 -9.08
CA GLN A 126 21.65 -11.96 -9.83
C GLN A 126 21.78 -13.31 -10.55
N LYS A 127 21.64 -13.29 -11.87
CA LYS A 127 22.13 -14.38 -12.71
C LYS A 127 23.64 -14.44 -12.58
#